data_AF-A0A1J5WLC4-F1
#
_entry.id   AF-A0A1J5WLC4-F1
#
_cell.length_a   1.000
_cell.length_b   1.000
_cell.length_c   1.000
_cell.angle_alpha   90.00
_cell.angle_beta   90.00
_cell.angle_gamma   90.00
#
_symmetry.space_group_name_H-M   'P 1'
#
loop_
_entity.id
_entity.type
_entity.pdbx_description
1 polymer ?
#
loop_
_entity_poly.entity_id
_entity_poly.type
_entity_poly.pdbx_seq_one_letter_code
_entity_poly.pdbx_strand_id
1 'polypeptide(L)'
;MDKKKKDTEKLLEGLDSFESLIPDTVLEYYLMKNGVVCKDPKVKKLIGLVAQKHISDVASDALQFNALTTGTVQETSRATLTSEDICNALSERGVNIRKPPYFV
;
A
#
# COMPACT_ATOMS: atom_id res chain seq x y z
N MET A 1 -15.65 -23.58 12.54
CA MET A 1 -15.43 -22.62 11.43
C MET A 1 -15.31 -21.19 11.97
N ASP A 2 -14.86 -21.03 13.22
CA ASP A 2 -15.23 -19.85 14.03
C ASP A 2 -14.11 -18.81 14.12
N LYS A 3 -12.86 -19.20 13.84
CA LYS A 3 -11.70 -18.31 13.97
C LYS A 3 -11.69 -17.19 12.93
N LYS A 4 -11.86 -17.53 11.63
CA LYS A 4 -11.91 -16.53 10.54
C LYS A 4 -13.04 -15.51 10.73
N LYS A 5 -14.22 -15.95 11.17
CA LYS A 5 -15.36 -15.08 11.40
C LYS A 5 -15.10 -14.12 12.56
N LYS A 6 -14.54 -14.63 13.66
CA LYS A 6 -14.12 -13.84 14.80
C LYS A 6 -13.03 -12.82 14.45
N ASP A 7 -12.13 -13.16 13.53
CA ASP A 7 -11.08 -12.25 13.08
C ASP A 7 -11.64 -11.13 12.18
N THR A 8 -12.61 -11.44 11.31
CA THR A 8 -13.29 -10.41 10.51
C THR A 8 -14.14 -9.46 11.35
N GLU A 9 -14.81 -9.96 12.39
CA GLU A 9 -15.60 -9.12 13.29
C GLU A 9 -14.70 -8.12 14.04
N LYS A 10 -13.56 -8.59 14.56
CA LYS A 10 -12.55 -7.72 15.19
C LYS A 10 -11.99 -6.66 14.24
N LEU A 11 -11.78 -7.00 12.97
CA LEU A 11 -11.34 -6.02 11.97
C LEU A 11 -12.38 -4.91 11.81
N LEU A 12 -13.66 -5.27 11.68
CA LEU A 12 -14.75 -4.32 11.49
C LEU A 12 -14.99 -3.45 12.72
N GLU A 13 -14.78 -3.98 13.92
CA GLU A 13 -14.80 -3.21 15.18
C GLU A 13 -13.64 -2.21 15.22
N GLY A 14 -12.44 -2.62 14.79
CA GLY A 14 -11.25 -1.76 14.75
C GLY A 14 -11.31 -0.64 13.71
N LEU A 15 -12.17 -0.75 12.69
CA LEU A 15 -12.34 0.31 11.68
C LEU A 15 -12.95 1.60 12.25
N ASP A 16 -13.75 1.50 13.31
CA ASP A 16 -14.40 2.67 13.90
C ASP A 16 -13.36 3.62 14.51
N SER A 17 -12.33 3.08 15.15
CA SER A 17 -11.20 3.82 15.73
C SER A 17 -10.07 4.11 14.76
N PHE A 18 -10.09 3.54 13.55
CA PHE A 18 -9.07 3.82 12.55
C PHE A 18 -9.20 5.23 11.98
N GLU A 19 -8.10 5.97 12.03
CA GLU A 19 -7.91 7.25 11.36
C GLU A 19 -6.94 7.05 10.19
N SER A 20 -7.44 7.19 8.95
CA SER A 20 -6.62 6.95 7.77
C SER A 20 -5.63 8.08 7.53
N LEU A 21 -4.41 7.75 7.10
CA LEU A 21 -3.46 8.77 6.61
C LEU A 21 -3.96 9.45 5.33
N ILE A 22 -4.86 8.79 4.59
CA ILE A 22 -5.48 9.35 3.37
C ILE A 22 -6.72 10.15 3.81
N PRO A 23 -6.79 11.47 3.55
CA PRO A 23 -7.96 12.26 3.91
C PRO A 23 -9.24 11.79 3.22
N ASP A 24 -10.37 11.87 3.93
CA ASP A 24 -11.68 11.44 3.41
C ASP A 24 -12.08 12.13 2.11
N THR A 25 -11.69 13.39 1.93
CA THR A 25 -11.96 14.17 0.71
C THR A 25 -11.24 13.61 -0.52
N VAL A 26 -10.00 13.13 -0.35
CA VAL A 26 -9.23 12.49 -1.43
C VAL A 26 -9.87 11.17 -1.80
N LEU A 27 -10.26 10.39 -0.79
CA LEU A 27 -10.93 9.12 -1.01
C LEU A 27 -12.27 9.31 -1.73
N GLU A 28 -13.09 10.27 -1.29
CA GLU A 28 -14.38 10.58 -1.91
C GLU A 28 -14.21 11.04 -3.36
N TYR A 29 -13.21 11.88 -3.65
CA TYR A 29 -12.89 12.26 -5.02
C TYR A 29 -12.58 11.04 -5.91
N TYR A 30 -11.72 10.12 -5.45
CA TYR A 30 -11.38 8.92 -6.24
C TYR A 30 -12.56 7.95 -6.37
N LEU A 31 -13.40 7.81 -5.35
CA LEU A 31 -14.62 7.00 -5.42
C LEU A 31 -15.59 7.58 -6.46
N MET A 32 -15.88 8.88 -6.38
CA MET A 32 -16.76 9.57 -7.34
C MET A 32 -16.21 9.52 -8.77
N LYS A 33 -14.90 9.69 -8.94
CA LYS A 33 -14.22 9.58 -10.25
C LYS A 33 -14.43 8.21 -10.90
N ASN A 34 -14.53 7.16 -10.09
CA ASN A 34 -14.82 5.79 -10.55
C ASN A 34 -16.32 5.44 -10.54
N GLY A 35 -17.21 6.41 -10.33
CA GLY A 35 -18.66 6.21 -10.32
C GLY A 35 -19.20 5.53 -9.06
N VAL A 36 -18.42 5.44 -7.99
CA VAL A 36 -18.78 4.81 -6.72
C VAL A 36 -19.24 5.86 -5.72
N VAL A 37 -20.47 5.72 -5.22
CA VAL A 37 -21.02 6.58 -4.15
C VAL A 37 -21.26 5.72 -2.91
N CYS A 38 -20.32 5.76 -1.96
CA CYS A 38 -20.44 5.05 -0.69
C CYS A 38 -21.00 5.98 0.38
N LYS A 39 -22.16 5.63 0.95
CA LYS A 39 -22.75 6.36 2.10
C LYS A 39 -22.22 5.87 3.45
N ASP A 40 -21.79 4.61 3.51
CA ASP A 40 -21.28 4.02 4.75
C ASP A 40 -19.84 4.48 5.01
N PRO A 41 -19.58 5.20 6.13
CA PRO A 41 -18.24 5.64 6.49
C PRO A 41 -17.27 4.47 6.76
N LYS A 42 -17.76 3.30 7.19
CA LYS A 42 -16.91 2.12 7.42
C LYS A 42 -16.30 1.60 6.13
N VAL A 43 -17.08 1.62 5.05
CA VAL A 43 -16.60 1.23 3.71
C VAL A 43 -15.54 2.19 3.22
N LYS A 44 -15.74 3.51 3.40
CA LYS A 44 -14.72 4.52 3.09
C LYS A 44 -13.43 4.25 3.86
N LYS A 45 -13.50 4.11 5.19
CA LYS A 45 -12.34 3.80 6.03
C LYS A 45 -11.64 2.50 5.65
N LEU A 46 -12.39 1.46 5.31
CA LEU A 46 -11.84 0.18 4.84
C LEU A 46 -11.04 0.35 3.55
N ILE A 47 -11.57 1.08 2.57
CA ILE A 47 -10.87 1.34 1.31
C ILE A 47 -9.59 2.15 1.57
N GLY A 48 -9.66 3.17 2.44
CA GLY A 48 -8.50 3.94 2.87
C GLY A 48 -7.43 3.06 3.54
N LEU A 49 -7.84 2.17 4.46
CA LEU A 49 -6.95 1.21 5.13
C LEU A 49 -6.28 0.27 4.13
N VAL A 50 -7.05 -0.30 3.19
CA VAL A 50 -6.51 -1.22 2.18
C VAL A 50 -5.53 -0.50 1.26
N ALA A 51 -5.85 0.71 0.81
CA ALA A 51 -4.94 1.52 -0.01
C ALA A 51 -3.64 1.84 0.74
N GLN A 52 -3.74 2.26 2.00
CA GLN A 52 -2.58 2.52 2.85
C GLN A 52 -1.73 1.27 3.07
N LYS A 53 -2.34 0.13 3.42
CA LYS A 53 -1.65 -1.15 3.56
C LYS A 53 -0.95 -1.54 2.26
N HIS A 54 -1.62 -1.39 1.12
CA HIS A 54 -1.05 -1.74 -0.18
C HIS A 54 0.24 -0.96 -0.48
N ILE A 55 0.23 0.37 -0.24
CA ILE A 55 1.42 1.21 -0.39
C ILE A 55 2.51 0.78 0.60
N SER A 56 2.17 0.50 1.86
CA SER A 56 3.11 0.04 2.87
C SER A 56 3.77 -1.30 2.52
N ASP A 57 3.01 -2.24 1.97
CA ASP A 57 3.54 -3.54 1.53
C ASP A 57 4.54 -3.33 0.37
N VAL A 58 4.17 -2.53 -0.64
CA VAL A 58 5.08 -2.22 -1.77
C VAL A 58 6.36 -1.53 -1.30
N ALA A 59 6.26 -0.57 -0.38
CA ALA A 59 7.42 0.12 0.18
C ALA A 59 8.31 -0.83 1.00
N SER A 60 7.73 -1.76 1.74
CA SER A 60 8.46 -2.77 2.53
C SER A 60 9.22 -3.74 1.63
N ASP A 61 8.63 -4.14 0.51
CA ASP A 61 9.28 -5.01 -0.47
C ASP A 61 10.40 -4.27 -1.19
N ALA A 62 10.17 -3.02 -1.61
CA ALA A 62 11.22 -2.18 -2.21
C ALA A 62 12.40 -1.95 -1.25
N LEU A 63 12.14 -1.80 0.06
CA LEU A 63 13.19 -1.70 1.07
C LEU A 63 14.02 -2.98 1.15
N GLN A 64 13.39 -4.15 1.04
CA GLN A 64 14.11 -5.44 1.00
C GLN A 64 14.97 -5.56 -0.25
N PHE A 65 14.46 -5.20 -1.43
CA PHE A 65 15.25 -5.18 -2.67
C PHE A 65 16.44 -4.21 -2.58
N ASN A 66 16.25 -3.06 -1.95
CA ASN A 66 17.33 -2.10 -1.73
C ASN A 66 18.43 -2.71 -0.86
N ALA A 67 18.05 -3.32 0.26
CA ALA A 67 19.00 -3.96 1.19
C ALA A 67 19.78 -5.11 0.55
N LEU A 68 19.14 -5.90 -0.32
CA LEU A 68 19.79 -6.97 -1.08
C LEU A 68 20.78 -6.43 -2.10
N THR A 69 20.44 -5.33 -2.78
CA THR A 69 21.27 -4.70 -3.82
C THR A 69 22.49 -4.00 -3.23
N THR A 70 22.34 -3.29 -2.10
CA THR A 70 23.44 -2.58 -1.44
C THR A 70 24.28 -3.46 -0.53
N GLY A 71 23.86 -4.70 -0.26
CA GLY A 71 24.50 -5.61 0.69
C GLY A 71 24.41 -5.14 2.15
N THR A 72 23.62 -4.08 2.43
CA THR A 72 23.43 -3.55 3.78
C THR A 72 22.10 -4.06 4.34
N VAL A 73 22.17 -5.16 5.10
CA VAL A 73 21.02 -5.68 5.88
C VAL A 73 20.77 -4.84 7.15
N GLN A 74 21.62 -3.84 7.42
CA GLN A 74 21.58 -3.07 8.67
C GLN A 74 20.59 -1.90 8.64
N GLU A 75 19.76 -1.84 9.68
CA GLU A 75 18.80 -0.76 9.98
C GLU A 75 19.42 0.64 10.14
N THR A 76 20.75 0.75 10.19
CA THR A 76 21.48 2.01 10.40
C THR A 76 22.01 2.64 9.12
N SER A 77 21.96 1.93 7.98
CA SER A 77 22.36 2.50 6.69
C SER A 77 21.23 3.38 6.15
N ARG A 78 21.59 4.53 5.57
CA ARG A 78 20.61 5.47 4.98
C ARG A 78 20.00 4.84 3.72
N ALA A 79 18.90 4.12 3.90
CA ALA A 79 18.17 3.50 2.81
C ALA A 79 17.65 4.58 1.84
N THR A 80 17.86 4.35 0.55
CA THR A 80 17.40 5.25 -0.52
C THR A 80 16.47 4.46 -1.42
N LEU A 81 15.23 4.94 -1.58
CA LEU A 81 14.26 4.29 -2.46
C LEU A 81 14.62 4.57 -3.93
N THR A 82 15.11 3.57 -4.65
CA THR A 82 15.49 3.71 -6.07
C THR A 82 14.39 3.24 -7.01
N SER A 83 14.45 3.69 -8.28
CA SER A 83 13.50 3.23 -9.30
C SER A 83 13.65 1.75 -9.61
N GLU A 84 14.84 1.18 -9.47
CA GLU A 84 15.10 -0.25 -9.70
C GLU A 84 14.42 -1.10 -8.64
N ASP A 85 14.56 -0.74 -7.37
CA ASP A 85 13.91 -1.43 -6.24
C ASP A 85 12.38 -1.46 -6.38
N ILE A 86 11.79 -0.32 -6.78
CA ILE A 86 10.35 -0.23 -7.03
C ILE A 86 9.94 -1.08 -8.23
N CYS A 87 10.70 -1.07 -9.33
CA CYS A 87 10.40 -1.88 -10.51
C CYS A 87 10.41 -3.38 -10.16
N ASN A 88 11.38 -3.80 -9.35
CA ASN A 88 11.47 -5.19 -8.88
C ASN A 88 10.28 -5.56 -7.98
N ALA A 89 9.98 -4.73 -6.97
CA ALA A 89 8.84 -4.95 -6.06
C ALA A 89 7.47 -4.99 -6.77
N LEU A 90 7.30 -4.19 -7.83
CA LEU A 90 6.06 -4.16 -8.62
C LEU A 90 5.99 -5.31 -9.64
N SER A 91 7.13 -5.78 -10.15
CA SER A 91 7.19 -6.91 -11.09
C SER A 91 6.68 -8.20 -10.45
N GLU A 92 6.96 -8.43 -9.17
CA GLU A 92 6.41 -9.57 -8.41
C GLU A 92 4.88 -9.51 -8.26
N ARG A 93 4.31 -8.31 -8.30
CA ARG A 93 2.87 -8.07 -8.28
C ARG A 93 2.22 -8.02 -9.67
N GLY A 94 2.99 -8.30 -10.73
CA GLY A 94 2.50 -8.33 -12.11
C GLY A 94 2.46 -6.96 -12.81
N VAL A 95 3.06 -5.92 -12.23
CA VAL A 95 3.14 -4.58 -12.82
C VAL A 95 4.54 -4.37 -13.41
N ASN A 96 4.65 -4.36 -14.74
CA ASN A 96 5.92 -4.18 -15.43
C ASN A 96 6.16 -2.72 -15.80
N ILE A 97 7.17 -2.10 -15.20
CA ILE A 97 7.59 -0.72 -15.50
C ILE A 97 8.89 -0.76 -16.29
N ARG A 98 8.83 -0.36 -17.56
CA ARG A 98 10.02 -0.25 -18.43
C ARG A 98 10.47 1.20 -18.50
N LYS A 99 11.37 1.60 -17.60
CA LYS A 99 12.00 2.92 -17.66
C LYS A 99 13.39 2.78 -18.28
N PRO A 100 13.64 3.32 -19.49
CA PRO A 100 14.97 3.27 -20.07
C PRO A 100 15.93 4.15 -19.24
N PRO A 101 17.21 3.75 -19.10
CA PRO A 101 18.19 4.53 -18.33
C PRO A 101 18.53 5.86 -19.00
N TYR A 102 18.37 5.95 -20.32
CA TYR A 102 18.53 7.16 -21.12
C TYR A 102 17.64 7.06 -22.37
N PHE A 103 17.27 8.22 -22.92
CA PHE A 103 16.67 8.31 -24.24
C PHE A 103 17.78 8.63 -25.25
N VAL A 104 17.83 7.90 -26.36
CA VAL A 104 18.70 8.18 -27.51
C VAL A 104 17.93 9.02 -28.52
#